data_AF-A0A8T2PPN3-F1
#
_entry.id   AF-A0A8T2PPN3-F1
#
_cell.length_a   1.000
_cell.length_b   1.000
_cell.length_c   1.000
_cell.angle_alpha   90.00
_cell.angle_beta   90.00
_cell.angle_gamma   90.00
#
_symmetry.space_group_name_H-M   'P 1'
#
loop_
_entity.id
_entity.type
_entity.pdbx_description
1 polymer ?
#
loop_
_entity_poly.entity_id
_entity_poly.type
_entity_poly.pdbx_seq_one_letter_code
_entity_poly.pdbx_strand_id
1 'polypeptide(L)'
;MDRENTTNMEIDTLLEALKDFEKKGKKEVCPVLDQFLCHVAKTGETMIQWSQFKTYFLFKLEKVMDDFRASAPEQRGPANPNVECIPFEEMKERILKIVNGYNGIPFTIQRLCELLTEPRRNYTGTDKFLRGVEKVSPVPTLPPSDPKEKS
;
A
#
# COMPACT_ATOMS: atom_id res chain seq x y z
N MET A 1 12.82 32.23 6.48
CA MET A 1 12.90 30.77 6.67
C MET A 1 12.46 30.15 5.37
N ASP A 2 13.44 29.65 4.64
CA ASP A 2 13.32 29.15 3.27
C ASP A 2 12.51 27.86 3.23
N ARG A 3 11.63 27.76 2.24
CA ARG A 3 10.71 26.63 2.05
C ARG A 3 11.45 25.28 1.99
N GLU A 4 12.67 25.29 1.48
CA GLU A 4 13.59 24.14 1.40
C GLU A 4 14.02 23.60 2.76
N ASN A 5 14.20 24.48 3.76
CA ASN A 5 14.66 24.07 5.09
C ASN A 5 13.53 23.38 5.89
N THR A 6 12.28 23.73 5.61
CA THR A 6 11.10 23.08 6.18
C THR A 6 10.93 21.66 5.64
N THR A 7 11.07 21.46 4.32
CA THR A 7 10.94 20.13 3.71
C THR A 7 12.03 19.17 4.20
N ASN A 8 13.26 19.64 4.39
CA ASN A 8 14.34 18.81 4.91
C ASN A 8 14.07 18.33 6.34
N MET A 9 13.56 19.19 7.22
CA MET A 9 13.16 18.80 8.58
C MET A 9 12.00 17.77 8.58
N GLU A 10 11.06 17.89 7.63
CA GLU A 10 9.98 16.91 7.47
C GLU A 10 10.50 15.55 6.99
N ILE A 11 11.43 15.54 6.04
CA ILE A 11 12.09 14.31 5.55
C ILE A 11 12.85 13.63 6.68
N ASP A 12 13.65 14.36 7.45
CA ASP A 12 14.43 13.81 8.57
C ASP A 12 13.52 13.16 9.61
N THR A 13 12.39 13.82 9.92
CA THR A 13 11.37 13.29 10.83
C THR A 13 10.77 11.98 10.32
N LEU A 14 10.48 11.87 9.02
CA LEU A 14 9.98 10.64 8.40
C LEU A 14 11.02 9.52 8.46
N LEU A 15 12.27 9.83 8.16
CA LEU A 15 13.36 8.85 8.18
C LEU A 15 13.63 8.34 9.60
N GLU A 16 13.57 9.22 10.60
CA GLU A 16 13.69 8.84 12.01
C GLU A 16 12.52 7.93 12.43
N ALA A 17 11.28 8.30 12.07
CA ALA A 17 10.10 7.49 12.35
C ALA A 17 10.17 6.10 11.69
N LEU A 18 10.71 5.98 10.47
CA LEU A 18 10.96 4.70 9.80
C LEU A 18 12.00 3.86 10.55
N LYS A 19 13.13 4.47 10.95
CA LYS A 19 14.17 3.78 11.73
C LYS A 19 13.63 3.27 13.05
N ASP A 20 12.83 4.09 13.74
CA ASP A 20 12.20 3.72 15.00
C ASP A 20 11.19 2.60 14.83
N PHE A 21 10.42 2.62 13.74
CA PHE A 21 9.50 1.53 13.39
C PHE A 21 10.24 0.20 13.19
N GLU A 22 11.39 0.22 12.52
CA GLU A 22 12.23 -0.96 12.35
C GLU A 22 12.82 -1.43 13.69
N LYS A 23 13.36 -0.52 14.51
CA LYS A 23 13.91 -0.84 15.83
C LYS A 23 12.86 -1.41 16.80
N LYS A 24 11.63 -0.91 16.74
CA LYS A 24 10.49 -1.39 17.56
C LYS A 24 9.89 -2.71 17.06
N GLY A 25 10.46 -3.29 15.99
CA GLY A 25 10.10 -4.62 15.51
C GLY A 25 8.84 -4.66 14.63
N LYS A 26 8.47 -3.55 13.99
CA LYS A 26 7.36 -3.47 13.01
C LYS A 26 5.99 -3.91 13.57
N LYS A 27 5.71 -3.55 14.83
CA LYS A 27 4.51 -4.03 15.55
C LYS A 27 3.35 -3.05 15.54
N GLU A 28 3.64 -1.75 15.53
CA GLU A 28 2.63 -0.71 15.74
C GLU A 28 2.65 0.34 14.65
N VAL A 29 1.47 0.92 14.41
CA VAL A 29 1.31 2.04 13.47
C VAL A 29 1.97 3.27 14.07
N CYS A 30 2.95 3.83 13.37
CA CYS A 30 3.54 5.12 13.73
C CYS A 30 2.63 6.27 13.24
N PRO A 31 2.15 7.18 14.12
CA PRO A 31 1.29 8.30 13.72
C PRO A 31 1.92 9.22 12.67
N VAL A 32 3.23 9.46 12.75
CA VAL A 32 3.97 10.30 11.79
C VAL A 32 3.91 9.69 10.39
N LEU A 33 4.14 8.39 10.28
CA LEU A 33 4.10 7.67 9.01
C LEU A 33 2.66 7.50 8.49
N ASP A 34 1.67 7.48 9.38
CA ASP A 34 0.25 7.47 9.01
C ASP A 34 -0.22 8.83 8.47
N GLN A 35 0.27 9.92 9.05
CA GLN A 35 0.09 11.26 8.50
C GLN A 35 0.76 11.41 7.14
N PHE A 36 1.94 10.81 6.95
CA PHE A 36 2.60 10.77 5.65
C PHE A 36 1.76 10.02 4.61
N LEU A 37 1.20 8.86 4.94
CA LEU A 37 0.25 8.16 4.06
C LEU A 37 -0.95 9.04 3.71
N CYS A 38 -1.53 9.76 4.69
CA CYS A 38 -2.61 10.71 4.45
C CYS A 38 -2.21 11.87 3.52
N HIS A 39 -0.97 12.35 3.63
CA HIS A 39 -0.43 13.36 2.73
C HIS A 39 -0.34 12.80 1.31
N VAL A 40 0.31 11.66 1.13
CA VAL A 40 0.49 11.01 -0.18
C VAL A 40 -0.87 10.68 -0.82
N ALA A 41 -1.87 10.28 -0.03
CA ALA A 41 -3.24 10.06 -0.51
C ALA A 41 -3.85 11.33 -1.14
N LYS A 42 -3.55 12.50 -0.58
CA LYS A 42 -4.10 13.80 -1.02
C LYS A 42 -3.32 14.41 -2.17
N THR A 43 -1.99 14.35 -2.11
CA THR A 43 -1.09 15.07 -3.04
C THR A 43 -0.52 14.18 -4.13
N GLY A 44 -0.41 12.87 -3.87
CA GLY A 44 0.36 11.93 -4.69
C GLY A 44 1.87 12.11 -4.59
N GLU A 45 2.35 13.02 -3.75
CA GLU A 45 3.77 13.36 -3.62
C GLU A 45 4.43 12.53 -2.53
N THR A 46 5.55 11.88 -2.88
CA THR A 46 6.36 11.11 -1.94
C THR A 46 7.66 11.84 -1.64
N MET A 47 7.90 12.16 -0.36
CA MET A 47 9.08 12.90 0.09
C MET A 47 10.29 12.01 0.41
N ILE A 48 10.11 10.68 0.40
CA ILE A 48 11.13 9.68 0.75
C ILE A 48 11.23 8.59 -0.31
N GLN A 49 12.35 7.86 -0.33
CA GLN A 49 12.58 6.79 -1.30
C GLN A 49 11.70 5.58 -1.01
N TRP A 50 11.26 4.89 -2.08
CA TRP A 50 10.46 3.66 -1.95
C TRP A 50 11.17 2.59 -1.11
N SER A 51 12.49 2.41 -1.28
CA SER A 51 13.27 1.42 -0.52
C SER A 51 13.12 1.57 1.00
N GLN A 52 13.05 2.81 1.49
CA GLN A 52 12.88 3.14 2.91
C GLN A 52 11.41 2.98 3.34
N PHE A 53 10.50 3.44 2.49
CA PHE A 53 9.07 3.49 2.80
C PHE A 53 8.36 2.13 2.67
N LYS A 54 8.80 1.30 1.73
CA LYS A 54 8.16 0.04 1.32
C LYS A 54 7.89 -0.90 2.49
N THR A 55 8.83 -1.00 3.43
CA THR A 55 8.68 -1.84 4.62
C THR A 55 7.48 -1.42 5.46
N TYR A 56 7.35 -0.13 5.75
CA TYR A 56 6.22 0.39 6.52
C TYR A 56 4.92 0.32 5.71
N PHE A 57 4.98 0.61 4.41
CA PHE A 57 3.83 0.55 3.52
C PHE A 57 3.21 -0.86 3.48
N LEU A 58 4.03 -1.90 3.31
CA LEU A 58 3.58 -3.30 3.31
C LEU A 58 2.94 -3.67 4.66
N PHE A 59 3.57 -3.28 5.77
CA PHE A 59 3.00 -3.49 7.10
C PHE A 59 1.63 -2.82 7.25
N LYS A 60 1.50 -1.55 6.85
CA LYS A 60 0.23 -0.85 6.93
C LYS A 60 -0.82 -1.49 6.02
N LEU A 61 -0.43 -1.89 4.80
CA LEU A 61 -1.31 -2.56 3.84
C LEU A 61 -1.89 -3.86 4.38
N GLU A 62 -1.03 -4.73 4.90
CA GLU A 62 -1.45 -5.95 5.58
C GLU A 62 -2.40 -5.65 6.73
N LYS A 63 -2.01 -4.73 7.63
CA LYS A 63 -2.82 -4.37 8.79
C LYS A 63 -4.19 -3.83 8.39
N VAL A 64 -4.27 -2.97 7.38
CA VAL A 64 -5.54 -2.40 6.91
C VAL A 64 -6.43 -3.48 6.31
N MET A 65 -5.89 -4.44 5.56
CA MET A 65 -6.67 -5.57 5.04
C MET A 65 -7.25 -6.44 6.17
N ASP A 66 -6.44 -6.73 7.19
CA ASP A 66 -6.85 -7.53 8.34
C ASP A 66 -7.87 -6.79 9.22
N ASP A 67 -7.61 -5.53 9.56
CA ASP A 67 -8.50 -4.69 10.34
C ASP A 67 -9.83 -4.49 9.58
N PHE A 68 -9.80 -4.31 8.25
CA PHE A 68 -11.01 -4.21 7.43
C PHE A 68 -11.82 -5.50 7.46
N ARG A 69 -11.17 -6.67 7.31
CA ARG A 69 -11.83 -7.97 7.40
C ARG A 69 -12.45 -8.20 8.78
N ALA A 70 -11.72 -7.92 9.85
CA ALA A 70 -12.19 -8.10 11.22
C ALA A 70 -13.40 -7.21 11.55
N SER A 71 -13.49 -6.05 10.89
CA SER A 71 -14.50 -5.03 11.16
C SER A 71 -15.66 -5.01 10.14
N ALA A 72 -15.54 -5.74 9.04
CA ALA A 72 -16.63 -5.92 8.06
C ALA A 72 -17.50 -7.12 8.48
N PRO A 73 -18.84 -6.95 8.61
CA PRO A 73 -19.72 -8.10 8.81
C PRO A 73 -19.55 -9.06 7.63
N GLU A 74 -19.39 -10.36 7.88
CA GLU A 74 -19.30 -11.38 6.82
C GLU A 74 -20.49 -11.19 5.87
N GLN A 75 -20.26 -10.59 4.70
CA GLN A 75 -21.23 -10.60 3.62
C GLN A 75 -21.19 -12.00 3.00
N ARG A 76 -21.75 -12.98 3.72
CA ARG A 76 -22.20 -14.25 3.13
C ARG A 76 -23.42 -13.94 2.27
N GLY A 77 -23.20 -13.31 1.13
CA GLY A 77 -24.12 -13.47 0.01
C GLY A 77 -24.07 -14.93 -0.44
N PRO A 78 -25.18 -15.48 -0.99
CA PRO A 78 -25.14 -16.83 -1.54
C PRO A 78 -23.99 -16.93 -2.53
N ALA A 79 -23.11 -17.92 -2.33
CA ALA A 79 -21.98 -18.17 -3.21
C ALA A 79 -22.54 -18.42 -4.61
N ASN A 80 -22.32 -17.47 -5.52
CA ASN A 80 -22.67 -17.66 -6.91
C ASN A 80 -21.69 -18.70 -7.47
N PRO A 81 -22.13 -19.89 -7.91
CA PRO A 81 -21.22 -20.99 -8.28
C PRO A 81 -20.31 -20.66 -9.48
N ASN A 82 -20.60 -19.59 -10.22
CA ASN A 82 -19.79 -19.09 -11.33
C ASN A 82 -18.75 -18.02 -10.91
N VAL A 83 -18.74 -17.60 -9.64
CA VAL A 83 -17.78 -16.65 -9.11
C VAL A 83 -16.79 -17.43 -8.25
N GLU A 84 -15.56 -17.57 -8.73
CA GLU A 84 -14.47 -18.06 -7.89
C GLU A 84 -14.34 -17.15 -6.65
N CYS A 85 -14.71 -17.70 -5.50
CA CYS A 85 -14.48 -17.09 -4.21
C CYS A 85 -13.01 -17.34 -3.86
N ILE A 86 -12.12 -16.44 -4.31
CA ILE A 86 -10.72 -16.48 -3.91
C ILE A 86 -10.67 -16.23 -2.38
N PRO A 87 -10.05 -17.12 -1.59
CA PRO A 87 -9.93 -16.92 -0.16
C PRO A 87 -9.25 -15.59 0.18
N PHE A 88 -9.66 -14.96 1.28
CA PHE A 88 -9.07 -13.71 1.77
C PHE A 88 -7.54 -13.79 1.85
N GLU A 89 -7.01 -14.86 2.44
CA GLU A 89 -5.56 -15.05 2.61
C GLU A 89 -4.84 -15.13 1.26
N GLU A 90 -5.42 -15.81 0.26
CA GLU A 90 -4.82 -15.88 -1.08
C GLU A 90 -4.78 -14.50 -1.75
N MET A 91 -5.88 -13.74 -1.69
CA MET A 91 -5.93 -12.43 -2.33
C MET A 91 -5.01 -11.43 -1.61
N LYS A 92 -4.97 -11.49 -0.28
CA LYS A 92 -4.01 -10.74 0.57
C LYS A 92 -2.56 -11.04 0.17
N GLU A 93 -2.19 -12.30 0.08
CA GLU A 93 -0.83 -12.72 -0.29
C GLU A 93 -0.45 -12.24 -1.70
N ARG A 94 -1.37 -12.37 -2.68
CA ARG A 94 -1.15 -11.87 -4.04
C ARG A 94 -0.86 -10.36 -4.06
N ILE A 95 -1.67 -9.56 -3.38
CA ILE A 95 -1.51 -8.11 -3.28
C ILE A 95 -0.15 -7.77 -2.66
N LEU A 96 0.18 -8.39 -1.52
CA LEU A 96 1.44 -8.15 -0.82
C LEU A 96 2.64 -8.52 -1.70
N LYS A 97 2.56 -9.63 -2.44
CA LYS A 97 3.60 -10.05 -3.38
C LYS A 97 3.80 -9.05 -4.51
N ILE A 98 2.73 -8.50 -5.08
CA ILE A 98 2.81 -7.51 -6.15
C ILE A 98 3.48 -6.22 -5.64
N VAL A 99 2.99 -5.68 -4.53
CA VAL A 99 3.55 -4.44 -3.94
C VAL A 99 5.00 -4.66 -3.49
N ASN A 100 5.33 -5.85 -2.95
CA ASN A 100 6.69 -6.20 -2.63
C ASN A 100 7.59 -6.37 -3.87
N GLY A 101 7.02 -6.60 -5.06
CA GLY A 101 7.75 -6.63 -6.32
C GLY A 101 8.14 -5.24 -6.85
N TYR A 102 7.62 -4.16 -6.27
CA TYR A 102 7.91 -2.81 -6.75
C TYR A 102 9.35 -2.39 -6.43
N ASN A 103 10.06 -1.93 -7.46
CA ASN A 103 11.43 -1.40 -7.39
C ASN A 103 11.47 0.12 -7.16
N GLY A 104 10.33 0.80 -7.26
CA GLY A 104 10.18 2.24 -7.06
C GLY A 104 8.75 2.58 -6.65
N ILE A 105 8.51 3.87 -6.41
CA ILE A 105 7.17 4.37 -6.07
C ILE A 105 6.23 4.06 -7.24
N PRO A 106 5.15 3.28 -7.03
CA PRO A 106 4.20 3.00 -8.10
C PRO A 106 3.46 4.28 -8.49
N PHE A 107 3.13 4.45 -9.77
CA PHE A 107 2.32 5.59 -10.24
C PHE A 107 0.92 5.62 -9.59
N THR A 108 0.48 4.49 -9.03
CA THR A 108 -0.77 4.36 -8.28
C THR A 108 -0.63 4.63 -6.78
N ILE A 109 0.54 5.10 -6.30
CA ILE A 109 0.80 5.28 -4.86
C ILE A 109 -0.26 6.14 -4.18
N GLN A 110 -0.73 7.20 -4.83
CA GLN A 110 -1.78 8.06 -4.32
C GLN A 110 -3.05 7.24 -4.02
N ARG A 111 -3.51 6.46 -5.01
CA ARG A 111 -4.71 5.62 -4.89
C ARG A 111 -4.55 4.55 -3.83
N LEU A 112 -3.36 3.94 -3.74
CA LEU A 112 -3.10 2.97 -2.68
C LEU A 112 -3.16 3.63 -1.29
N CYS A 113 -2.58 4.82 -1.14
CA CYS A 113 -2.64 5.59 0.10
C CYS A 113 -4.08 6.03 0.45
N GLU A 114 -4.91 6.37 -0.53
CA GLU A 114 -6.35 6.61 -0.31
C GLU A 114 -7.04 5.38 0.29
N LEU A 115 -6.76 4.18 -0.25
CA LEU A 115 -7.32 2.93 0.27
C LEU A 115 -6.78 2.56 1.66
N LEU A 116 -5.51 2.86 1.94
CA LEU A 116 -4.87 2.59 3.24
C LEU A 116 -5.41 3.49 4.36
N THR A 117 -5.75 4.73 4.02
CA THR A 117 -6.17 5.77 4.98
C THR A 117 -7.68 5.83 5.14
N GLU A 118 -8.44 5.59 4.07
CA GLU A 118 -9.91 5.63 4.07
C GLU A 118 -10.54 4.38 3.39
N PRO A 119 -10.22 3.15 3.83
CA PRO A 119 -10.69 1.92 3.17
C PRO A 119 -12.22 1.79 3.13
N ARG A 120 -12.90 2.35 4.13
CA ARG A 120 -14.37 2.31 4.31
C ARG A 120 -15.14 3.35 3.52
N ARG A 121 -14.45 4.32 2.93
CA ARG A 121 -15.10 5.42 2.20
C ARG A 121 -15.78 4.93 0.92
N ASN A 122 -15.19 3.93 0.27
CA ASN A 122 -15.65 3.41 -1.02
C ASN A 122 -16.08 1.94 -0.97
N TYR A 123 -15.77 1.21 0.10
CA TYR A 123 -16.01 -0.23 0.21
C TYR A 123 -16.72 -0.60 1.51
N THR A 124 -17.71 -1.48 1.40
CA THR A 124 -18.49 -2.01 2.53
C THR A 124 -18.27 -3.50 2.77
N GLY A 125 -17.60 -4.20 1.87
CA GLY A 125 -17.35 -5.64 1.94
C GLY A 125 -15.90 -5.99 1.58
N THR A 126 -15.35 -6.96 2.31
CA THR A 126 -13.91 -7.34 2.23
C THR A 126 -13.49 -7.76 0.84
N ASP A 127 -14.29 -8.57 0.14
CA ASP A 127 -13.97 -9.03 -1.23
C ASP A 127 -13.86 -7.85 -2.21
N LYS A 128 -14.82 -6.90 -2.17
CA LYS A 128 -14.78 -5.72 -3.02
C LYS A 128 -13.58 -4.82 -2.69
N PHE A 129 -13.26 -4.68 -1.42
CA PHE A 129 -12.10 -3.91 -0.97
C PHE A 129 -10.81 -4.53 -1.51
N LEU A 130 -10.58 -5.82 -1.29
CA LEU A 130 -9.38 -6.49 -1.75
C LEU A 130 -9.24 -6.48 -3.27
N ARG A 131 -10.32 -6.70 -4.02
CA ARG A 131 -10.31 -6.55 -5.50
C ARG A 131 -10.00 -5.12 -5.93
N GLY A 132 -10.47 -4.14 -5.19
CA GLY A 132 -10.12 -2.72 -5.37
C GLY A 132 -8.62 -2.49 -5.22
N VAL A 133 -8.04 -2.99 -4.12
CA VAL A 133 -6.60 -2.92 -3.83
C VAL A 133 -5.79 -3.62 -4.91
N GLU A 134 -6.11 -4.86 -5.26
CA GLU A 134 -5.42 -5.62 -6.33
C GLU A 134 -5.42 -4.85 -7.65
N LYS A 135 -6.57 -4.28 -8.03
CA LYS A 135 -6.69 -3.50 -9.27
C LYS A 135 -5.81 -2.25 -9.28
N VAL A 136 -5.62 -1.59 -8.13
CA VAL A 136 -4.73 -0.42 -8.01
C VAL A 136 -3.27 -0.81 -7.72
N SER A 137 -2.99 -2.09 -7.51
CA SER A 137 -1.65 -2.69 -7.45
C SER A 137 -1.35 -3.42 -8.78
N PRO A 138 -1.19 -2.71 -9.91
CA PRO A 138 -0.84 -3.37 -11.16
C PRO A 138 0.51 -4.07 -11.02
N VAL A 139 0.65 -5.26 -11.59
CA VAL A 139 1.93 -5.95 -11.70
C VAL A 139 2.87 -5.05 -12.50
N PRO A 140 4.15 -4.87 -12.08
CA PRO A 140 5.12 -4.18 -12.91
C PRO A 140 5.27 -4.99 -14.20
N THR A 141 4.72 -4.49 -15.30
CA THR A 141 5.06 -5.00 -16.61
C THR A 141 6.54 -4.69 -16.79
N LEU A 142 7.39 -5.73 -16.78
CA LEU A 142 8.74 -5.59 -17.29
C LEU A 142 8.62 -4.90 -18.66
N PRO A 143 9.43 -3.88 -18.96
CA PRO A 143 9.47 -3.34 -20.32
C PRO A 143 9.67 -4.52 -21.28
N PRO A 144 8.97 -4.57 -22.42
CA PRO A 144 9.20 -5.65 -23.37
C PRO A 144 10.69 -5.69 -23.68
N SER A 145 11.34 -6.81 -23.35
CA SER A 145 12.75 -7.02 -23.66
C SER A 145 12.89 -6.83 -25.17
N ASP A 146 13.51 -5.74 -25.62
CA ASP A 146 13.77 -5.49 -27.03
C ASP A 146 14.52 -6.70 -27.62
N PRO A 147 13.98 -7.43 -28.61
CA PRO A 147 14.71 -8.49 -29.27
C PRO A 147 15.62 -7.87 -30.34
N LYS A 148 16.76 -7.32 -29.93
CA LYS A 148 17.92 -7.06 -30.79
C LYS A 148 19.15 -7.36 -29.95
N GLU A 149 19.87 -8.45 -30.20
CA GLU A 149 20.86 -8.49 -31.27
C GLU A 149 21.17 -9.96 -31.61
N LYS A 150 20.78 -10.43 -32.80
CA LYS A 150 21.42 -11.60 -33.40
C LYS A 150 22.62 -11.09 -34.18
N SER A 151 23.78 -11.51 -33.69
CA SER A 151 25.09 -11.45 -34.35
C SER A 151 25.09 -12.08 -35.74
#